data_AF-V7F3Z8-F1
#
_entry.id   AF-V7F3Z8-F1
#
_cell.length_a   1.000
_cell.length_b   1.000
_cell.length_c   1.000
_cell.angle_alpha   90.00
_cell.angle_beta   90.00
_cell.angle_gamma   90.00
#
_symmetry.space_group_name_H-M   'P 1'
#
loop_
_entity.id
_entity.type
_entity.pdbx_description
1 polymer ?
#
loop_
_entity_poly.entity_id
_entity_poly.type
_entity_poly.pdbx_seq_one_letter_code
_entity_poly.pdbx_strand_id
1 'polypeptide(L)'
;MASKMVPRPDHGETTYKGSGRLAGRKALITGGDSGIGRAAAIAFARERADVAFGYLPEEQEDADELVDLIKAAGQKACRRYPQ
;
A
#
# COMPACT_ATOMS: atom_id res chain seq x y z
N MET A 1 13.09 -1.55 3.00
CA MET A 1 14.03 -2.18 2.04
C MET A 1 13.89 -1.64 0.61
N ALA A 2 12.68 -1.36 0.12
CA ALA A 2 12.46 -0.91 -1.27
C ALA A 2 13.14 0.44 -1.56
N SER A 3 13.15 1.34 -0.58
CA SER A 3 13.83 2.64 -0.63
C SER A 3 15.35 2.58 -0.88
N LYS A 4 15.99 1.43 -0.63
CA LYS A 4 17.45 1.24 -0.75
C LYS A 4 17.88 0.62 -2.09
N MET A 5 16.93 0.21 -2.94
CA MET A 5 17.22 -0.44 -4.22
C MET A 5 17.52 0.59 -5.32
N VAL A 6 18.42 0.24 -6.24
CA VAL A 6 18.77 1.06 -7.42
C VAL A 6 18.64 0.19 -8.69
N PRO A 7 17.72 0.53 -9.62
CA PRO A 7 16.72 1.60 -9.50
C PRO A 7 15.70 1.29 -8.40
N ARG A 8 15.06 2.36 -7.89
CA ARG A 8 13.94 2.21 -6.97
C ARG A 8 12.78 1.52 -7.69
N PRO A 9 12.15 0.49 -7.11
CA PRO A 9 11.00 -0.16 -7.72
C PRO A 9 9.82 0.81 -7.91
N ASP A 10 9.12 0.67 -9.03
CA ASP A 10 7.84 1.34 -9.31
C ASP A 10 6.71 0.37 -8.99
N HIS A 11 5.83 0.76 -8.07
CA HIS A 11 4.69 -0.03 -7.61
C HIS A 11 3.37 0.52 -8.18
N GLY A 12 3.43 1.46 -9.11
CA GLY A 12 2.28 2.14 -9.67
C GLY A 12 1.92 3.44 -8.95
N GLU A 13 2.82 4.00 -8.12
CA GLU A 13 2.59 5.23 -7.34
C GLU A 13 2.13 6.40 -8.20
N THR A 14 2.52 6.46 -9.48
CA THR A 14 2.11 7.55 -10.39
C THR A 14 1.29 7.06 -11.58
N THR A 15 1.35 5.77 -11.92
CA THR A 15 0.80 5.23 -13.16
C THR A 15 -0.57 4.57 -13.00
N TYR A 16 -0.86 3.92 -11.87
CA TYR A 16 -2.13 3.21 -11.69
C TYR A 16 -3.31 4.19 -11.50
N LYS A 17 -4.34 4.13 -12.34
CA LYS A 17 -5.54 4.98 -12.21
C LYS A 17 -6.75 4.11 -11.91
N GLY A 18 -7.34 4.26 -10.73
CA GLY A 18 -8.50 3.47 -10.32
C GLY A 18 -9.79 3.95 -10.98
N SER A 19 -10.76 3.03 -11.13
CA SER A 19 -12.09 3.32 -11.66
C SER A 19 -13.24 2.99 -10.69
N GLY A 20 -12.92 2.73 -9.41
CA GLY A 20 -13.89 2.45 -8.35
C GLY A 20 -14.42 1.02 -8.31
N ARG A 21 -13.69 0.06 -8.86
CA ARG A 21 -14.09 -1.36 -8.97
C ARG A 21 -14.24 -2.06 -7.62
N LEU A 22 -13.63 -1.52 -6.57
CA LEU A 22 -13.63 -2.09 -5.22
C LEU A 22 -14.28 -1.14 -4.21
N ALA A 23 -15.15 -0.23 -4.67
CA ALA A 23 -15.79 0.75 -3.80
C ALA A 23 -16.45 0.12 -2.57
N GLY A 24 -16.06 0.60 -1.39
CA GLY A 24 -16.61 0.18 -0.10
C GLY A 24 -16.06 -1.15 0.43
N ARG A 25 -15.11 -1.79 -0.28
CA ARG A 25 -14.47 -3.02 0.19
C ARG A 25 -13.42 -2.71 1.26
N LYS A 26 -13.06 -3.74 2.03
CA LYS A 26 -12.00 -3.70 3.04
C LYS A 26 -11.07 -4.87 2.77
N ALA A 27 -9.78 -4.59 2.60
CA ALA A 27 -8.78 -5.60 2.27
C ALA A 27 -7.73 -5.74 3.35
N LEU A 28 -7.23 -6.97 3.55
CA LEU A 28 -6.04 -7.25 4.33
C LEU A 28 -4.96 -7.80 3.40
N ILE A 29 -3.80 -7.16 3.38
CA ILE A 29 -2.65 -7.53 2.53
C ILE A 29 -1.45 -7.84 3.43
N THR A 30 -0.94 -9.06 3.39
CA THR A 30 0.29 -9.43 4.12
C THR A 30 1.52 -9.11 3.26
N GLY A 31 2.57 -8.52 3.87
CA GLY A 31 3.73 -8.03 3.12
C GLY A 31 3.37 -6.83 2.24
N GLY A 32 2.54 -5.93 2.76
CA GLY A 32 2.00 -4.81 1.99
C GLY A 32 2.98 -3.66 1.82
N ASP A 33 4.04 -3.59 2.63
CA ASP A 33 5.02 -2.50 2.66
C ASP A 33 5.89 -2.38 1.39
N SER A 34 6.11 -3.48 0.66
CA SER A 34 7.03 -3.52 -0.48
C SER A 34 6.57 -4.43 -1.63
N GLY A 35 7.22 -4.31 -2.78
CA GLY A 35 7.04 -5.20 -3.93
C GLY A 35 5.58 -5.32 -4.41
N ILE A 36 5.16 -6.56 -4.67
CA ILE A 36 3.82 -6.85 -5.22
C ILE A 36 2.70 -6.49 -4.23
N GLY A 37 2.93 -6.71 -2.93
CA GLY A 37 1.95 -6.36 -1.90
C GLY A 37 1.68 -4.86 -1.85
N ARG A 38 2.72 -4.04 -1.97
CA ARG A 38 2.61 -2.59 -2.08
C ARG A 38 1.85 -2.15 -3.33
N ALA A 39 2.18 -2.72 -4.48
CA ALA A 39 1.47 -2.42 -5.73
C ALA A 39 -0.02 -2.75 -5.64
N ALA A 40 -0.35 -3.92 -5.05
CA ALA A 40 -1.74 -4.32 -4.81
C ALA A 40 -2.45 -3.37 -3.84
N ALA A 41 -1.80 -2.94 -2.75
CA ALA A 41 -2.36 -2.00 -1.78
C ALA A 41 -2.68 -0.63 -2.41
N ILE A 42 -1.78 -0.09 -3.23
CA ILE A 42 -1.99 1.16 -3.98
C ILE A 42 -3.19 1.02 -4.91
N ALA A 43 -3.24 -0.07 -5.70
CA ALA A 43 -4.33 -0.32 -6.62
C ALA A 43 -5.67 -0.44 -5.88
N PHE A 44 -5.72 -1.19 -4.78
CA PHE A 44 -6.94 -1.36 -3.98
C PHE A 44 -7.46 -0.04 -3.41
N ALA A 45 -6.58 0.78 -2.86
CA ALA A 45 -6.97 2.09 -2.35
C ALA A 45 -7.51 2.99 -3.46
N ARG A 46 -6.86 3.02 -4.63
CA ARG A 46 -7.35 3.79 -5.80
C ARG A 46 -8.66 3.25 -6.36
N GLU A 47 -8.92 1.96 -6.21
CA GLU A 47 -10.20 1.34 -6.53
C GLU A 47 -11.26 1.52 -5.43
N ARG A 48 -11.00 2.39 -4.44
CA ARG A 48 -11.88 2.81 -3.35
C ARG A 48 -12.15 1.75 -2.27
N ALA A 49 -11.15 0.95 -1.95
CA ALA A 49 -11.15 0.05 -0.80
C ALA A 49 -10.34 0.61 0.37
N ASP A 50 -10.82 0.42 1.61
CA ASP A 50 -9.97 0.58 2.79
C ASP A 50 -8.96 -0.58 2.83
N VAL A 51 -7.72 -0.30 3.26
CA VAL A 51 -6.62 -1.27 3.23
C VAL A 51 -5.99 -1.43 4.61
N ALA A 52 -5.95 -2.68 5.09
CA ALA A 52 -5.12 -3.11 6.19
C ALA A 52 -3.90 -3.87 5.65
N PHE A 53 -2.71 -3.66 6.24
CA PHE A 53 -1.53 -4.43 5.84
C PHE A 53 -0.57 -4.73 6.98
N GLY A 54 0.18 -5.82 6.81
CA GLY A 54 1.26 -6.23 7.70
C GLY A 54 2.63 -6.02 7.07
N TYR A 55 3.65 -5.82 7.91
CA TYR A 55 5.04 -5.54 7.54
C TYR A 55 5.99 -5.79 8.73
N LEU A 56 7.30 -5.82 8.50
CA LEU A 56 8.31 -5.95 9.56
C LEU A 56 8.78 -4.59 10.11
N PRO A 57 9.22 -4.50 11.38
CA PRO A 57 9.66 -3.22 11.98
C PRO A 57 10.76 -2.49 11.19
N GLU A 58 11.63 -3.24 10.52
CA GLU A 58 12.73 -2.72 9.70
C GLU A 58 12.24 -2.02 8.41
N GLU A 59 10.96 -2.18 8.07
CA GLU A 59 10.30 -1.65 6.88
C GLU A 59 9.35 -0.49 7.22
N GLN A 60 9.50 0.12 8.41
CA GLN A 60 8.66 1.22 8.89
C GLN A 60 8.53 2.37 7.90
N GLU A 61 9.65 2.81 7.30
CA GLU A 61 9.64 3.91 6.34
C GLU A 61 8.81 3.57 5.09
N ASP A 62 8.96 2.35 4.55
CA ASP A 62 8.19 1.90 3.38
C ASP A 62 6.68 1.78 3.72
N ALA A 63 6.34 1.37 4.94
CA ALA A 63 4.97 1.30 5.43
C ALA A 63 4.34 2.69 5.66
N ASP A 64 5.10 3.69 6.12
CA ASP A 64 4.64 5.07 6.27
C ASP A 64 4.28 5.68 4.90
N GLU A 65 5.14 5.52 3.90
CA GLU A 65 4.86 5.98 2.54
C GLU A 65 3.58 5.36 1.96
N LEU A 66 3.37 4.06 2.19
CA LEU A 66 2.15 3.40 1.72
C LEU A 66 0.89 3.95 2.41
N VAL A 67 0.96 4.23 3.72
CA VAL A 67 -0.17 4.86 4.43
C VAL A 67 -0.53 6.20 3.80
N ASP A 68 0.46 7.02 3.43
CA ASP A 68 0.22 8.30 2.79
C ASP A 68 -0.39 8.15 1.40
N LEU A 69 0.05 7.17 0.61
CA LEU A 69 -0.54 6.84 -0.69
C LEU A 69 -2.01 6.39 -0.56
N ILE A 70 -2.34 5.55 0.42
CA ILE A 70 -3.71 5.09 0.67
C ILE A 70 -4.61 6.27 1.09
N LYS A 71 -4.12 7.14 1.98
CA LYS A 71 -4.84 8.33 2.43
C LYS A 71 -5.04 9.34 1.29
N ALA A 72 -4.04 9.52 0.43
CA ALA A 72 -4.15 10.38 -0.75
C ALA A 72 -5.21 9.88 -1.75
N ALA A 73 -5.49 8.57 -1.78
CA ALA A 73 -6.61 7.98 -2.52
C ALA A 73 -7.97 8.12 -1.79
N GLY A 74 -8.01 8.78 -0.64
CA GLY A 74 -9.23 9.02 0.16
C GLY A 74 -9.72 7.81 0.95
N GLN A 75 -8.91 6.77 1.11
CA GLN A 75 -9.27 5.54 1.82
C GLN A 75 -8.57 5.44 3.18
N LYS A 76 -9.07 4.57 4.05
CA LYS A 76 -8.46 4.33 5.37
C LYS A 76 -7.34 3.31 5.25
N ALA A 77 -6.23 3.61 5.91
CA ALA A 77 -5.11 2.68 6.09
C ALA A 77 -5.08 2.17 7.54
N CYS A 78 -4.91 0.87 7.71
CA CYS A 78 -4.57 0.26 8.99
C CYS A 78 -3.29 -0.55 8.80
N ARG A 79 -2.31 -0.39 9.70
CA ARG A 79 -1.05 -1.14 9.60
C ARG A 79 -0.80 -1.87 10.90
N ARG A 80 -0.38 -3.13 10.81
CA ARG A 80 -0.13 -3.97 11.98
C ARG A 80 1.22 -4.65 11.88
N TYR A 81 1.96 -4.58 12.96
CA TYR A 81 3.18 -5.34 13.19
C TYR A 81 2.81 -6.71 13.76
N PRO A 82 3.40 -7.81 13.28
CA PRO A 82 3.39 -9.05 14.04
C PRO A 82 4.18 -8.82 15.34
N GLN A 83 3.59 -9.22 16.47
CA GLN A 83 4.28 -9.25 17.76
C GLN A 83 5.18 -10.47 17.85
#